data_AF-A0A521G3C1-F1
#
_entry.id   AF-A0A521G3C1-F1
#
_cell.length_a   1.000
_cell.length_b   1.000
_cell.length_c   1.000
_cell.angle_alpha   90.00
_cell.angle_beta   90.00
_cell.angle_gamma   90.00
#
_symmetry.space_group_name_H-M   'P 1'
#
loop_
_entity.id
_entity.type
_entity.pdbx_description
1 polymer ?
#
loop_
_entity_poly.entity_id
_entity_poly.type
_entity_poly.pdbx_seq_one_letter_code
_entity_poly.pdbx_strand_id
1 'polypeptide(L)'
;MMQQPFDRRKHVYHNDAFVELVKDAVRFFNGTPVHSLPPPEHFSGTGVYALYYTGTHPLYARYAELNRLSYDFPVYVGKAVPKGWRQSRTSDDAANQSNELFSRLREHSRSIEAAAGLHLHDFSCRFVIFEREGSDMIGVIEAALIKLNRPLWNSCLDGFGNHDPGKGRYEQARSDWDIIHPGRNWADRLKASSHSRDSILAKIAAHLQALKK
;
A
#
# COMPACT_ATOMS: atom_id res chain seq x y z
N MET A 1 -13.15 16.10 40.98
CA MET A 1 -11.93 15.28 40.79
C MET A 1 -10.73 16.23 40.76
N MET A 2 -9.77 16.10 41.68
CA MET A 2 -8.49 16.80 41.54
C MET A 2 -7.65 16.06 40.49
N GLN A 3 -7.21 16.78 39.46
CA GLN A 3 -6.25 16.23 38.50
C GLN A 3 -4.89 16.11 39.17
N GLN A 4 -4.22 14.96 38.99
CA GLN A 4 -2.86 14.77 39.49
C GLN A 4 -1.88 15.64 38.67
N PRO A 5 -0.73 16.06 39.26
CA PRO A 5 0.36 16.65 38.50
C PRO A 5 0.81 15.74 37.35
N PHE A 6 1.09 16.33 36.20
CA PHE A 6 1.54 15.62 35.00
C PHE A 6 2.85 14.88 35.25
N ASP A 7 2.89 13.59 34.90
CA ASP A 7 4.11 12.77 34.88
C ASP A 7 4.12 11.89 33.62
N ARG A 8 4.93 12.27 32.62
CA ARG A 8 5.06 11.55 31.34
C ARG A 8 5.24 10.04 31.52
N ARG A 9 5.97 9.58 32.54
CA ARG A 9 6.29 8.16 32.72
C ARG A 9 5.05 7.30 32.95
N LYS A 10 4.00 7.88 33.55
CA LYS A 10 2.71 7.22 33.77
C LYS A 10 1.89 7.05 32.48
N HIS A 11 2.33 7.63 31.36
CA HIS A 11 1.64 7.62 30.07
C HIS A 11 2.41 6.86 28.97
N VAL A 12 3.57 6.27 29.28
CA VAL A 12 4.36 5.48 28.32
C VAL A 12 3.99 4.01 28.44
N TYR A 13 3.42 3.45 27.38
CA TYR A 13 3.22 2.01 27.25
C TYR A 13 4.33 1.40 26.40
N HIS A 14 4.94 0.33 26.91
CA HIS A 14 5.93 -0.48 26.21
C HIS A 14 5.62 -1.95 26.47
N ASN A 15 5.61 -2.77 25.42
CA ASN A 15 5.32 -4.20 25.53
C ASN A 15 6.05 -4.96 24.41
N ASP A 16 7.04 -5.76 24.79
CA ASP A 16 7.84 -6.56 23.86
C ASP A 16 7.01 -7.65 23.16
N ALA A 17 6.01 -8.22 23.84
CA ALA A 17 5.11 -9.20 23.24
C ALA A 17 4.29 -8.59 22.09
N PHE A 18 3.91 -7.32 22.21
CA PHE A 18 3.23 -6.61 21.12
C PHE A 18 4.16 -6.41 19.91
N VAL A 19 5.43 -6.13 20.14
CA VAL A 19 6.43 -6.01 19.07
C VAL A 19 6.65 -7.36 18.39
N GLU A 20 6.74 -8.45 19.14
CA GLU A 20 6.89 -9.80 18.57
C GLU A 20 5.65 -10.25 17.81
N LEU A 21 4.44 -9.90 18.25
CA LEU A 21 3.20 -10.17 17.51
C LEU A 21 3.21 -9.51 16.12
N VAL A 22 3.66 -8.26 16.04
CA VAL A 22 3.80 -7.55 14.76
C VAL A 22 4.84 -8.23 13.86
N LYS A 23 5.99 -8.65 14.42
CA LYS A 23 7.01 -9.38 13.66
C LYS A 23 6.48 -10.72 13.15
N ASP A 24 5.72 -11.44 13.97
CA ASP A 24 5.11 -12.70 13.60
C ASP A 24 4.13 -12.55 12.43
N ALA A 25 3.23 -11.57 12.50
CA ALA A 25 2.32 -11.25 11.39
C ALA A 25 3.05 -10.84 10.11
N VAL A 26 4.18 -10.11 10.21
CA VAL A 26 5.03 -9.80 9.05
C VAL A 26 5.71 -11.05 8.49
N ARG A 27 6.21 -11.96 9.34
CA ARG A 27 6.77 -13.25 8.88
C ARG A 27 5.71 -14.08 8.17
N PHE A 28 4.50 -14.16 8.73
CA PHE A 28 3.36 -14.81 8.10
C PHE A 28 3.06 -14.19 6.73
N PHE A 29 2.97 -12.86 6.65
CA PHE A 29 2.76 -12.13 5.39
C PHE A 29 3.84 -12.48 4.34
N ASN A 30 5.11 -12.51 4.72
CA ASN A 30 6.20 -12.85 3.79
C ASN A 30 6.19 -14.32 3.35
N GLY A 31 5.55 -15.20 4.13
CA GLY A 31 5.37 -16.61 3.82
C GLY A 31 4.13 -16.91 2.98
N THR A 32 3.23 -15.96 2.73
CA THR A 32 2.01 -16.24 1.96
C THR A 32 2.31 -16.46 0.48
N PRO A 33 1.45 -17.25 -0.22
CA PRO A 33 1.57 -17.44 -1.65
C PRO A 33 1.53 -16.13 -2.43
N VAL A 34 2.33 -16.07 -3.49
CA VAL A 34 2.32 -14.96 -4.44
C VAL A 34 1.34 -15.29 -5.55
N HIS A 35 0.51 -14.31 -5.93
CA HIS A 35 -0.46 -14.44 -7.00
C HIS A 35 -0.26 -13.35 -8.06
N SER A 36 -0.86 -13.54 -9.24
CA SER A 36 -1.05 -12.48 -10.22
C SER A 36 -1.82 -11.30 -9.62
N LEU A 37 -1.73 -10.12 -10.25
CA LEU A 37 -2.57 -8.97 -9.94
C LEU A 37 -3.58 -8.73 -11.07
N PRO A 38 -4.91 -8.78 -10.82
CA PRO A 38 -5.55 -9.25 -9.59
C PRO A 38 -5.38 -10.78 -9.40
N PRO A 39 -5.64 -11.29 -8.18
CA PRO A 39 -5.76 -12.73 -7.95
C PRO A 39 -6.84 -13.35 -8.85
N PRO A 40 -6.69 -14.62 -9.26
CA PRO A 40 -7.58 -15.25 -10.23
C PRO A 40 -9.00 -15.49 -9.68
N GLU A 41 -9.12 -15.66 -8.36
CA GLU A 41 -10.39 -15.93 -7.70
C GLU A 41 -10.79 -14.78 -6.79
N HIS A 42 -12.10 -14.52 -6.75
CA HIS A 42 -12.70 -13.57 -5.83
C HIS A 42 -12.70 -14.14 -4.41
N PHE A 43 -12.44 -13.28 -3.43
CA PHE A 43 -12.54 -13.64 -2.01
C PHE A 43 -13.13 -12.51 -1.18
N SER A 44 -13.70 -12.89 -0.04
CA SER A 44 -14.14 -11.97 1.01
C SER A 44 -13.03 -11.71 2.01
N GLY A 45 -13.03 -10.52 2.61
CA GLY A 45 -12.08 -10.16 3.66
C GLY A 45 -11.54 -8.74 3.54
N THR A 46 -10.97 -8.30 4.65
CA THR A 46 -10.20 -7.06 4.77
C THR A 46 -8.79 -7.41 5.24
N GLY A 47 -7.82 -6.52 5.02
CA GLY A 47 -6.45 -6.88 5.33
C GLY A 47 -5.40 -6.01 4.68
N VAL A 48 -4.20 -6.58 4.57
CA VAL A 48 -3.01 -5.92 4.05
C VAL A 48 -2.54 -6.64 2.78
N TYR A 49 -2.01 -5.88 1.84
CA TYR A 49 -1.43 -6.41 0.60
C TYR A 49 -0.15 -5.68 0.23
N ALA A 50 0.65 -6.34 -0.60
CA ALA A 50 1.84 -5.78 -1.22
C ALA A 50 1.86 -6.12 -2.71
N LEU A 51 2.35 -5.19 -3.51
CA LEU A 51 2.53 -5.35 -4.95
C LEU A 51 4.03 -5.43 -5.24
N TYR A 52 4.40 -6.31 -6.15
CA TYR A 52 5.79 -6.55 -6.55
C TYR A 52 5.92 -6.38 -8.05
N TYR A 53 7.06 -5.86 -8.49
CA TYR A 53 7.37 -5.65 -9.90
C TYR A 53 8.52 -6.56 -10.34
N THR A 54 8.33 -7.22 -11.49
CA THR A 54 9.32 -8.14 -12.10
C THR A 54 9.51 -7.91 -13.60
N GLY A 55 9.01 -6.80 -14.14
CA GLY A 55 9.05 -6.49 -15.57
C GLY A 55 10.34 -5.83 -16.06
N THR A 56 10.27 -5.24 -17.26
CA THR A 56 11.44 -4.68 -17.97
C THR A 56 11.46 -3.16 -18.09
N HIS A 57 10.51 -2.46 -17.46
CA HIS A 57 10.42 -1.00 -17.51
C HIS A 57 11.71 -0.36 -16.93
N PRO A 58 12.42 0.50 -17.67
CA PRO A 58 13.75 1.00 -17.28
C PRO A 58 13.79 1.67 -15.90
N LEU A 59 12.74 2.43 -15.56
CA LEU A 59 12.65 3.12 -14.26
C LEU A 59 12.61 2.14 -13.07
N TYR A 60 12.20 0.89 -13.30
CA TYR A 60 11.97 -0.12 -12.27
C TYR A 60 12.83 -1.38 -12.44
N ALA A 61 13.83 -1.34 -13.32
CA ALA A 61 14.73 -2.47 -13.56
C ALA A 61 15.35 -3.00 -12.26
N ARG A 62 15.65 -2.12 -11.30
CA ARG A 62 16.18 -2.50 -9.99
C ARG A 62 15.24 -3.41 -9.20
N TYR A 63 13.92 -3.20 -9.27
CA TYR A 63 12.96 -4.10 -8.63
C TYR A 63 12.94 -5.48 -9.29
N ALA A 64 13.05 -5.56 -10.61
CA ALA A 64 13.13 -6.82 -11.33
C ALA A 64 14.39 -7.62 -10.94
N GLU A 65 15.54 -6.95 -10.79
CA GLU A 65 16.77 -7.57 -10.27
C GLU A 65 16.60 -8.10 -8.84
N LEU A 66 16.06 -7.26 -7.95
CA LEU A 66 15.88 -7.58 -6.53
C LEU A 66 14.89 -8.74 -6.34
N ASN A 67 13.81 -8.76 -7.13
CA ASN A 67 12.75 -9.76 -7.06
C ASN A 67 12.99 -11.00 -7.93
N ARG A 68 14.17 -11.13 -8.56
CA ARG A 68 14.46 -12.19 -9.55
C ARG A 68 14.36 -13.61 -8.99
N LEU A 69 14.72 -13.81 -7.72
CA LEU A 69 14.74 -15.14 -7.08
C LEU A 69 13.61 -15.34 -6.07
N SER A 70 13.02 -14.24 -5.60
CA SER A 70 12.05 -14.20 -4.51
C SER A 70 11.35 -12.84 -4.50
N TYR A 71 10.07 -12.82 -4.12
CA TYR A 71 9.28 -11.60 -4.02
C TYR A 71 9.53 -10.91 -2.66
N ASP A 72 10.66 -10.22 -2.54
CA ASP A 72 11.11 -9.62 -1.27
C ASP A 72 10.97 -8.10 -1.23
N PHE A 73 10.96 -7.44 -2.40
CA PHE A 73 10.96 -5.98 -2.52
C PHE A 73 9.66 -5.50 -3.13
N PRO A 74 8.64 -5.18 -2.30
CA PRO A 74 7.41 -4.61 -2.81
C PRO A 74 7.66 -3.21 -3.36
N VAL A 75 6.99 -2.88 -4.46
CA VAL A 75 6.94 -1.52 -5.00
C VAL A 75 5.86 -0.68 -4.29
N TYR A 76 4.84 -1.36 -3.74
CA TYR A 76 3.78 -0.76 -2.95
C TYR A 76 3.25 -1.71 -1.87
N VAL A 77 2.85 -1.16 -0.74
CA VAL A 77 2.11 -1.83 0.34
C VAL A 77 0.88 -1.00 0.64
N GLY A 78 -0.25 -1.66 0.86
CA GLY A 78 -1.47 -0.98 1.26
C GLY A 78 -2.39 -1.86 2.08
N LYS A 79 -3.47 -1.27 2.57
CA LYS A 79 -4.54 -1.96 3.27
C LYS A 79 -5.92 -1.74 2.64
N ALA A 80 -6.84 -2.62 3.01
CA ALA A 80 -8.27 -2.43 2.86
C ALA A 80 -8.91 -2.74 4.21
N VAL A 81 -9.76 -1.85 4.71
CA VAL A 81 -10.45 -1.97 6.00
C VAL A 81 -11.97 -1.98 5.79
N PRO A 82 -12.76 -2.54 6.72
CA PRO A 82 -14.21 -2.59 6.58
C PRO A 82 -14.82 -1.19 6.41
N LYS A 83 -15.88 -1.09 5.60
CA LYS A 83 -16.70 0.13 5.57
C LYS A 83 -17.31 0.38 6.94
N GLY A 84 -17.26 1.63 7.41
CA GLY A 84 -17.76 1.98 8.73
C GLY A 84 -16.79 1.67 9.88
N TRP A 85 -15.57 1.18 9.60
CA TRP A 85 -14.51 0.93 10.59
C TRP A 85 -14.34 2.09 11.59
N ARG A 86 -14.22 3.32 11.07
CA ARG A 86 -14.06 4.52 11.90
C ARG A 86 -15.25 4.85 12.80
N GLN A 87 -16.41 4.27 12.53
CA GLN A 87 -17.64 4.50 13.29
C GLN A 87 -17.99 3.30 14.18
N SER A 88 -17.20 2.21 14.15
CA SER A 88 -17.50 0.95 14.84
C SER A 88 -18.91 0.41 14.56
N ARG A 89 -19.48 0.72 13.39
CA ARG A 89 -20.88 0.40 13.03
C ARG A 89 -21.04 -0.99 12.42
N THR A 90 -19.95 -1.69 12.20
CA THR A 90 -19.89 -3.01 11.57
C THR A 90 -19.02 -3.91 12.44
N SER A 91 -19.64 -4.93 13.02
CA SER A 91 -18.93 -6.11 13.53
C SER A 91 -18.33 -6.84 12.32
N ASP A 92 -17.07 -7.27 12.42
CA ASP A 92 -16.48 -8.27 11.50
C ASP A 92 -17.18 -9.63 11.73
N ASP A 93 -18.47 -9.70 11.39
CA ASP A 93 -19.24 -10.93 11.40
C ASP A 93 -18.78 -11.80 10.23
N ALA A 94 -18.29 -12.99 10.55
CA ALA A 94 -17.87 -13.98 9.57
C ALA A 94 -18.97 -14.35 8.56
N ALA A 95 -20.25 -14.11 8.89
CA ALA A 95 -21.40 -14.32 8.01
C ALA A 95 -21.63 -13.21 6.97
N ASN A 96 -21.01 -12.03 7.13
CA ASN A 96 -21.19 -10.85 6.27
C ASN A 96 -19.85 -10.20 5.88
N GLN A 97 -18.87 -11.02 5.50
CA GLN A 97 -17.55 -10.53 5.14
C GLN A 97 -17.56 -9.71 3.85
N SER A 98 -17.12 -8.46 3.95
CA SER A 98 -17.00 -7.56 2.80
C SER A 98 -15.81 -7.94 1.90
N ASN A 99 -15.90 -7.67 0.59
CA ASN A 99 -14.84 -7.98 -0.39
C ASN A 99 -13.86 -6.82 -0.60
N GLU A 100 -13.57 -6.03 0.45
CA GLU A 100 -12.83 -4.77 0.32
C GLU A 100 -11.39 -4.99 -0.14
N LEU A 101 -10.72 -6.05 0.36
CA LEU A 101 -9.34 -6.35 -0.03
C LEU A 101 -9.22 -6.75 -1.51
N PHE A 102 -10.05 -7.68 -1.97
CA PHE A 102 -10.10 -8.06 -3.38
C PHE A 102 -10.48 -6.87 -4.28
N SER A 103 -11.49 -6.10 -3.88
CA SER A 103 -11.94 -4.91 -4.62
C SER A 103 -10.81 -3.89 -4.78
N ARG A 104 -10.00 -3.70 -3.73
CA ARG A 104 -8.85 -2.80 -3.74
C ARG A 104 -7.73 -3.29 -4.65
N LEU A 105 -7.39 -4.57 -4.62
CA LEU A 105 -6.40 -5.16 -5.54
C LEU A 105 -6.84 -5.00 -7.01
N ARG A 106 -8.13 -5.22 -7.30
CA ARG A 106 -8.71 -5.04 -8.63
C ARG A 106 -8.75 -3.57 -9.07
N GLU A 107 -8.91 -2.63 -8.14
CA GLU A 107 -8.80 -1.21 -8.45
C GLU A 107 -7.36 -0.83 -8.83
N HIS A 108 -6.39 -1.37 -8.10
CA HIS A 108 -4.97 -1.17 -8.39
C HIS A 108 -4.57 -1.77 -9.74
N SER A 109 -5.09 -2.95 -10.10
CA SER A 109 -4.84 -3.55 -11.42
C SER A 109 -5.31 -2.63 -12.55
N ARG A 110 -6.53 -2.07 -12.44
CA ARG A 110 -7.06 -1.12 -13.43
C ARG A 110 -6.24 0.17 -13.51
N SER A 111 -5.72 0.64 -12.38
CA SER A 111 -4.84 1.83 -12.37
C SER A 111 -3.52 1.57 -13.09
N ILE A 112 -2.97 0.36 -12.98
CA ILE A 112 -1.76 -0.06 -13.70
C ILE A 112 -2.06 -0.26 -15.18
N GLU A 113 -3.18 -0.88 -15.55
CA GLU A 113 -3.58 -1.05 -16.96
C GLU A 113 -3.77 0.29 -17.68
N ALA A 114 -4.29 1.29 -16.99
CA ALA A 114 -4.48 2.63 -17.54
C ALA A 114 -3.17 3.42 -17.66
N ALA A 115 -2.14 3.07 -16.88
CA ALA A 115 -0.90 3.82 -16.79
C ALA A 115 0.02 3.59 -18.00
N ALA A 116 0.49 4.68 -18.60
CA ALA A 116 1.46 4.63 -19.67
C ALA A 116 2.81 4.06 -19.19
N GLY A 117 3.33 3.08 -19.93
CA GLY A 117 4.64 2.46 -19.65
C GLY A 117 4.60 1.29 -18.67
N LEU A 118 3.43 0.95 -18.10
CA LEU A 118 3.29 -0.22 -17.23
C LEU A 118 2.48 -1.32 -17.92
N HIS A 119 2.83 -2.56 -17.61
CA HIS A 119 2.10 -3.73 -18.07
C HIS A 119 1.65 -4.56 -16.87
N LEU A 120 0.36 -4.90 -16.81
CA LEU A 120 -0.20 -5.58 -15.65
C LEU A 120 0.47 -6.94 -15.36
N HIS A 121 0.90 -7.66 -16.40
CA HIS A 121 1.56 -8.96 -16.27
C HIS A 121 2.94 -8.90 -15.59
N ASP A 122 3.53 -7.71 -15.47
CA ASP A 122 4.78 -7.48 -14.74
C ASP A 122 4.58 -7.40 -13.22
N PHE A 123 3.33 -7.44 -12.75
CA PHE A 123 2.96 -7.26 -11.35
C PHE A 123 2.39 -8.52 -10.72
N SER A 124 2.84 -8.78 -9.50
CA SER A 124 2.31 -9.82 -8.62
C SER A 124 1.90 -9.21 -7.29
N CYS A 125 1.12 -9.95 -6.50
CA CYS A 125 0.71 -9.52 -5.16
C CYS A 125 0.84 -10.62 -4.10
N ARG A 126 1.06 -10.18 -2.87
CA ARG A 126 0.77 -10.95 -1.65
C ARG A 126 -0.30 -10.22 -0.87
N PHE A 127 -1.10 -10.96 -0.11
CA PHE A 127 -2.08 -10.39 0.79
C PHE A 127 -2.29 -11.30 2.01
N VAL A 128 -2.75 -10.71 3.09
CA VAL A 128 -3.20 -11.39 4.31
C VAL A 128 -4.56 -10.83 4.68
N ILE A 129 -5.51 -11.72 4.91
CA ILE A 129 -6.84 -11.39 5.41
C ILE A 129 -6.77 -11.41 6.94
N PHE A 130 -7.31 -10.37 7.58
CA PHE A 130 -7.48 -10.30 9.02
C PHE A 130 -8.97 -10.32 9.33
N GLU A 131 -9.36 -11.18 10.27
CA GLU A 131 -10.74 -11.38 10.67
C GLU A 131 -10.92 -11.08 12.16
N ARG A 132 -12.16 -10.74 12.54
CA ARG A 132 -12.56 -10.49 13.94
C ARG A 132 -11.64 -9.45 14.59
N GLU A 133 -11.22 -9.67 15.84
CA GLU A 133 -10.33 -8.77 16.58
C GLU A 133 -8.95 -8.60 15.91
N GLY A 134 -8.57 -9.50 14.99
CA GLY A 134 -7.34 -9.37 14.22
C GLY A 134 -7.37 -8.18 13.25
N SER A 135 -8.54 -7.71 12.82
CA SER A 135 -8.65 -6.60 11.87
C SER A 135 -8.20 -5.25 12.47
N ASP A 136 -8.20 -5.11 13.80
CA ASP A 136 -7.63 -3.96 14.50
C ASP A 136 -6.14 -3.75 14.18
N MET A 137 -5.45 -4.85 13.84
CA MET A 137 -4.01 -4.84 13.56
C MET A 137 -3.67 -4.45 12.11
N ILE A 138 -4.66 -4.38 11.19
CA ILE A 138 -4.41 -4.11 9.76
C ILE A 138 -3.55 -2.86 9.56
N GLY A 139 -3.89 -1.76 10.26
CA GLY A 139 -3.13 -0.52 10.18
C GLY A 139 -1.70 -0.62 10.73
N VAL A 140 -1.51 -1.42 11.78
CA VAL A 140 -0.19 -1.64 12.40
C VAL A 140 0.70 -2.46 11.47
N ILE A 141 0.16 -3.52 10.87
CA ILE A 141 0.91 -4.41 9.98
C ILE A 141 1.27 -3.70 8.67
N GLU A 142 0.36 -2.92 8.06
CA GLU A 142 0.67 -2.08 6.90
C GLU A 142 1.84 -1.13 7.21
N ALA A 143 1.76 -0.40 8.33
CA ALA A 143 2.81 0.53 8.72
C ALA A 143 4.16 -0.18 8.98
N ALA A 144 4.13 -1.37 9.59
CA ALA A 144 5.33 -2.18 9.80
C ALA A 144 5.97 -2.61 8.46
N LEU A 145 5.17 -3.11 7.51
CA LEU A 145 5.64 -3.49 6.18
C LEU A 145 6.19 -2.29 5.39
N ILE A 146 5.54 -1.13 5.45
CA ILE A 146 6.06 0.10 4.81
C ILE A 146 7.37 0.52 5.47
N LYS A 147 7.47 0.49 6.81
CA LYS A 147 8.68 0.86 7.53
C LYS A 147 9.87 -0.05 7.20
N LEU A 148 9.62 -1.36 7.08
CA LEU A 148 10.66 -2.34 6.78
C LEU A 148 11.15 -2.24 5.34
N ASN A 149 10.22 -2.15 4.38
CA ASN A 149 10.55 -2.26 2.97
C ASN A 149 10.77 -0.91 2.26
N ARG A 150 10.25 0.17 2.85
CA ARG A 150 10.19 1.52 2.28
C ARG A 150 9.81 1.51 0.79
N PRO A 151 8.64 0.96 0.40
CA PRO A 151 8.29 0.81 -1.00
C PRO A 151 8.27 2.16 -1.73
N LEU A 152 8.70 2.17 -3.01
CA LEU A 152 8.84 3.39 -3.81
C LEU A 152 7.52 4.16 -3.89
N TRP A 153 6.39 3.47 -4.18
CA TRP A 153 5.08 4.10 -4.35
C TRP A 153 4.40 4.52 -3.04
N ASN A 154 4.99 4.18 -1.89
CA ASN A 154 4.55 4.66 -0.58
C ASN A 154 5.40 5.81 -0.03
N SER A 155 6.69 5.85 -0.39
CA SER A 155 7.70 6.65 0.33
C SER A 155 8.36 7.74 -0.50
N CYS A 156 8.18 7.71 -1.82
CA CYS A 156 8.93 8.57 -2.75
C CYS A 156 8.12 8.99 -3.97
N LEU A 157 7.36 8.07 -4.57
CA LEU A 157 6.51 8.32 -5.73
C LEU A 157 5.03 8.26 -5.32
N ASP A 158 4.59 9.32 -4.64
CA ASP A 158 3.29 9.33 -3.98
C ASP A 158 2.13 9.43 -4.98
N GLY A 159 0.99 8.84 -4.59
CA GLY A 159 -0.30 9.01 -5.26
C GLY A 159 -0.85 7.79 -5.98
N PHE A 160 -0.13 6.67 -6.01
CA PHE A 160 -0.67 5.40 -6.53
C PHE A 160 -1.98 5.01 -5.83
N GLY A 161 -2.02 5.14 -4.49
CA GLY A 161 -3.18 4.85 -3.66
C GLY A 161 -4.38 5.80 -3.80
N ASN A 162 -4.26 6.89 -4.55
CA ASN A 162 -5.32 7.89 -4.67
C ASN A 162 -6.51 7.37 -5.48
N HIS A 163 -7.71 7.80 -5.06
CA HIS A 163 -8.94 7.64 -5.81
C HIS A 163 -9.27 8.91 -6.60
N ASP A 164 -10.23 8.82 -7.52
CA ASP A 164 -10.88 10.01 -8.07
C ASP A 164 -11.40 10.88 -6.91
N PRO A 165 -10.95 12.13 -6.79
CA PRO A 165 -11.41 12.99 -5.71
C PRO A 165 -12.87 13.41 -5.90
N GLY A 166 -13.46 13.23 -7.09
CA GLY A 166 -14.85 13.59 -7.34
C GLY A 166 -15.08 15.11 -7.38
N LYS A 167 -16.35 15.48 -7.57
CA LYS A 167 -16.78 16.85 -7.84
C LYS A 167 -16.33 17.80 -6.71
N GLY A 168 -15.80 18.96 -7.10
CA GLY A 168 -15.37 20.03 -6.18
C GLY A 168 -13.95 19.88 -5.62
N ARG A 169 -13.24 18.79 -5.95
CA ARG A 169 -11.87 18.55 -5.49
C ARG A 169 -10.84 18.46 -6.63
N TYR A 170 -11.21 18.88 -7.85
CA TYR A 170 -10.28 18.88 -9.00
C TYR A 170 -9.25 20.02 -8.98
N GLU A 171 -9.42 20.98 -8.07
CA GLU A 171 -8.44 22.06 -7.86
C GLU A 171 -7.14 21.58 -7.21
N GLN A 172 -7.10 20.34 -6.69
CA GLN A 172 -5.89 19.76 -6.12
C GLN A 172 -4.86 19.42 -7.21
N ALA A 173 -3.59 19.42 -6.82
CA ALA A 173 -2.49 19.09 -7.72
C ALA A 173 -2.49 17.59 -8.09
N ARG A 174 -2.08 17.31 -9.33
CA ARG A 174 -1.75 15.95 -9.80
C ARG A 174 -0.62 15.35 -8.96
N SER A 175 -0.71 14.06 -8.65
CA SER A 175 0.31 13.37 -7.85
C SER A 175 1.58 13.08 -8.64
N ASP A 176 2.70 12.85 -7.96
CA ASP A 176 3.97 12.50 -8.62
C ASP A 176 3.84 11.19 -9.41
N TRP A 177 3.09 10.21 -8.88
CA TRP A 177 2.79 8.97 -9.60
C TRP A 177 2.05 9.22 -10.92
N ASP A 178 1.03 10.09 -10.93
CA ASP A 178 0.27 10.46 -12.13
C ASP A 178 1.05 11.32 -13.14
N ILE A 179 2.12 11.99 -12.69
CA ILE A 179 3.04 12.72 -13.58
C ILE A 179 3.95 11.73 -14.29
N ILE A 180 4.47 10.72 -13.58
CA ILE A 180 5.34 9.71 -14.17
C ILE A 180 4.56 8.74 -15.06
N HIS A 181 3.39 8.31 -14.59
CA HIS A 181 2.51 7.29 -15.20
C HIS A 181 1.13 7.89 -15.55
N PRO A 182 1.03 8.73 -16.59
CA PRO A 182 -0.26 9.29 -17.00
C PRO A 182 -1.22 8.20 -17.51
N GLY A 183 -2.53 8.47 -17.47
CA GLY A 183 -3.56 7.61 -18.06
C GLY A 183 -4.77 7.33 -17.18
N ARG A 184 -4.71 7.65 -15.88
CA ARG A 184 -5.91 7.72 -15.04
C ARG A 184 -6.74 8.96 -15.44
N ASN A 185 -7.84 8.75 -16.15
CA ASN A 185 -8.71 9.84 -16.68
C ASN A 185 -9.06 10.93 -15.65
N TRP A 186 -9.24 10.56 -14.37
CA TRP A 186 -9.58 11.54 -13.34
C TRP A 186 -8.40 12.45 -12.96
N ALA A 187 -7.16 11.97 -13.11
CA ALA A 187 -5.94 12.73 -12.82
C ALA A 187 -5.67 13.81 -13.88
N ASP A 188 -6.20 13.63 -15.10
CA ASP A 188 -6.11 14.64 -16.16
C ASP A 188 -6.95 15.88 -15.89
N ARG A 189 -7.97 15.75 -15.03
CA ARG A 189 -8.81 16.87 -14.57
C ARG A 189 -8.17 17.66 -13.42
N LEU A 190 -7.06 17.18 -12.86
CA LEU A 190 -6.35 17.84 -11.77
C LEU A 190 -5.44 18.96 -12.27
N LYS A 191 -5.16 19.92 -11.39
CA LYS A 191 -4.20 20.97 -11.69
C LYS A 191 -2.78 20.43 -11.85
N ALA A 192 -1.99 21.15 -12.63
CA ALA A 192 -0.55 20.88 -12.75
C ALA A 192 0.11 20.93 -11.37
N SER A 193 1.05 20.01 -11.14
CA SER A 193 1.89 20.01 -9.94
C SER A 193 3.05 20.99 -10.10
N SER A 194 3.58 21.48 -8.98
CA SER A 194 4.83 22.24 -8.94
C SER A 194 6.06 21.35 -9.12
N HIS A 195 5.93 20.03 -8.95
CA HIS A 195 7.04 19.09 -9.15
C HIS A 195 7.27 18.83 -10.64
N SER A 196 8.50 19.06 -11.11
CA SER A 196 8.90 18.71 -12.47
C SER A 196 9.17 17.22 -12.60
N ARG A 197 8.93 16.65 -13.79
CA ARG A 197 9.22 15.25 -14.09
C ARG A 197 10.66 14.88 -13.74
N ASP A 198 11.63 15.72 -14.09
CA ASP A 198 13.05 15.48 -13.82
C ASP A 198 13.36 15.43 -12.31
N SER A 199 12.74 16.30 -11.53
CA SER A 199 12.92 16.29 -10.07
C SER A 199 12.38 15.00 -9.44
N ILE A 200 11.27 14.48 -9.96
CA ILE A 200 10.67 13.21 -9.51
C ILE A 200 11.58 12.04 -9.92
N LEU A 201 12.08 12.03 -11.16
CA LEU A 201 13.01 10.99 -11.65
C LEU A 201 14.30 10.95 -10.82
N ALA A 202 14.86 12.10 -10.44
CA ALA A 202 16.02 12.17 -9.56
C ALA A 202 15.74 11.57 -8.17
N LYS A 203 14.57 11.84 -7.58
CA LYS A 203 14.14 11.22 -6.31
C LYS A 203 14.01 9.71 -6.44
N ILE A 204 13.42 9.22 -7.52
CA ILE A 204 13.28 7.77 -7.80
C ILE A 204 14.67 7.12 -7.90
N ALA A 205 15.59 7.71 -8.67
CA ALA A 205 16.94 7.18 -8.82
C ALA A 205 17.67 7.09 -7.47
N ALA A 206 17.61 8.15 -6.66
CA ALA A 206 18.19 8.16 -5.32
C ALA A 206 17.56 7.11 -4.39
N HIS A 207 16.24 6.93 -4.46
CA HIS A 207 15.54 5.90 -3.70
C HIS A 207 15.99 4.49 -4.08
N LEU A 208 16.04 4.18 -5.38
CA LEU A 208 16.42 2.85 -5.88
C LEU A 208 17.88 2.50 -5.57
N GLN A 209 18.78 3.49 -5.57
CA GLN A 209 20.18 3.30 -5.14
C GLN A 209 20.30 2.96 -3.64
N ALA A 210 19.36 3.45 -2.82
CA ALA A 210 19.35 3.19 -1.39
C ALA A 210 18.76 1.80 -1.03
N LEU A 211 18.08 1.13 -1.96
CA LEU A 211 17.56 -0.23 -1.76
C LEU A 211 18.72 -1.24 -1.69
N LYS A 212 18.94 -1.78 -0.50
CA LYS A 212 19.93 -2.82 -0.23
C LYS A 212 19.24 -4.18 -0.15
N LYS A 213 19.87 -5.19 -0.74
CA LYS A 213 19.53 -6.58 -0.49
C LYS A 213 20.08 -7.02 0.87
#